data_AF-A0A2V9N9Y0-F1
#
_entry.id   AF-A0A2V9N9Y0-F1
#
_cell.length_a   1.000
_cell.length_b   1.000
_cell.length_c   1.000
_cell.angle_alpha   90.00
_cell.angle_beta   90.00
_cell.angle_gamma   90.00
#
_symmetry.space_group_name_H-M   'P 1'
#
loop_
_entity.id
_entity.type
_entity.pdbx_description
1 polymer ?
#
loop_
_entity_poly.entity_id
_entity_poly.type
_entity_poly.pdbx_seq_one_letter_code
_entity_poly.pdbx_strand_id
1 'polypeptide(L)'
;MTTTQMLVRGFQISAICTFALALIAEPCAFAKEKKDATPGRLLTGKVLDKQDNAVINAVVYVTDTRTRAVKTYIVGPDGIYRFPALATNVDYEVYAQSNGKSSDTKRMSQFDDRKVVDIVLRIDTR
;
A
#
# COMPACT_ATOMS: atom_id res chain seq x y z
N MET A 1 28.94 -44.00 20.96
CA MET A 1 29.01 -44.64 22.30
C MET A 1 29.95 -43.78 23.12
N THR A 2 29.63 -43.07 24.20
CA THR A 2 28.56 -43.18 25.24
C THR A 2 28.65 -41.82 26.01
N THR A 3 27.57 -41.05 26.19
CA THR A 3 26.83 -40.86 27.49
C THR A 3 27.44 -39.80 28.44
N THR A 4 26.80 -38.63 28.62
CA THR A 4 25.87 -38.25 29.73
C THR A 4 26.62 -37.66 30.94
N GLN A 5 26.52 -36.34 31.20
CA GLN A 5 25.62 -35.68 32.16
C GLN A 5 25.99 -35.91 33.65
N MET A 6 26.36 -34.83 34.37
CA MET A 6 25.92 -34.44 35.73
C MET A 6 26.85 -33.34 36.29
N LEU A 7 26.38 -32.13 36.55
CA LEU A 7 25.66 -31.69 37.76
C LEU A 7 26.61 -31.53 38.98
N VAL A 8 27.20 -30.34 39.10
CA VAL A 8 27.84 -29.89 40.35
C VAL A 8 27.08 -28.67 40.89
N ARG A 9 26.08 -29.01 41.70
CA ARG A 9 25.76 -28.45 43.03
C ARG A 9 26.03 -26.95 43.24
N GLY A 10 24.94 -26.21 43.46
CA GLY A 10 24.94 -24.85 43.97
C GLY A 10 25.27 -24.75 45.47
N PHE A 11 24.99 -23.54 46.00
CA PHE A 11 25.17 -23.07 47.39
C PHE A 11 26.62 -22.59 47.66
N GLN A 12 26.98 -21.32 47.94
CA GLN A 12 26.36 -20.19 48.67
C GLN A 12 27.04 -18.85 48.25
N ILE A 13 26.33 -17.78 47.88
CA ILE A 13 25.83 -16.62 48.68
C ILE A 13 26.90 -15.86 49.50
N SER A 14 27.16 -14.60 49.11
CA SER A 14 27.21 -13.37 49.96
C SER A 14 28.05 -12.29 49.23
N ALA A 15 27.42 -11.34 48.51
CA ALA A 15 27.02 -10.00 48.98
C ALA A 15 28.05 -8.93 48.57
N ILE A 16 27.57 -7.66 48.48
CA ILE A 16 28.25 -6.39 48.15
C ILE A 16 28.01 -5.95 46.68
N CYS A 17 26.93 -5.19 46.42
CA CYS A 17 26.91 -3.71 46.36
C CYS A 17 27.96 -3.19 45.35
N THR A 18 27.63 -2.58 44.20
CA THR A 18 26.91 -1.31 44.07
C THR A 18 26.74 -0.96 42.57
N PHE A 19 25.55 -0.49 42.19
CA PHE A 19 25.37 0.71 41.36
C PHE A 19 25.89 0.71 39.92
N ALA A 20 25.02 0.40 38.95
CA ALA A 20 24.87 1.17 37.71
C ALA A 20 23.65 0.67 36.91
N LEU A 21 22.49 1.19 37.27
CA LEU A 21 21.34 1.26 36.39
C LEU A 21 21.67 2.30 35.30
N ALA A 22 22.17 1.84 34.15
CA ALA A 22 22.29 2.67 32.95
C ALA A 22 21.22 2.24 31.94
N LEU A 23 20.08 2.93 32.03
CA LEU A 23 19.11 3.10 30.96
C LEU A 23 19.84 3.41 29.65
N ILE A 24 19.63 2.60 28.62
CA ILE A 24 19.56 3.10 27.24
C ILE A 24 18.31 2.48 26.63
N ALA A 25 17.18 3.08 26.98
CA ALA A 25 15.97 2.98 26.19
C ALA A 25 16.20 3.83 24.95
N GLU A 26 16.19 3.21 23.78
CA GLU A 26 16.18 3.91 22.50
C GLU A 26 14.74 3.95 21.96
N PRO A 27 13.92 4.96 22.30
CA PRO A 27 12.76 5.27 21.48
C PRO A 27 13.21 6.25 20.40
N CYS A 28 13.89 5.76 19.37
CA CYS A 28 13.92 6.46 18.08
C CYS A 28 12.56 6.25 17.39
N ALA A 29 11.50 6.77 18.03
CA ALA A 29 10.24 7.00 17.36
C ALA A 29 10.48 8.13 16.36
N PHE A 30 10.78 7.78 15.11
CA PHE A 30 10.56 8.67 13.98
C PHE A 30 9.05 8.96 13.92
N ALA A 31 8.61 9.97 14.67
CA ALA A 31 7.35 10.62 14.44
C ALA A 31 7.43 11.24 13.05
N LYS A 32 6.88 10.54 12.06
CA LYS A 32 6.64 11.11 10.73
C LYS A 32 5.66 12.25 10.91
N GLU A 33 6.19 13.46 10.97
CA GLU A 33 5.44 14.70 10.90
C GLU A 33 4.54 14.62 9.67
N LYS A 34 3.23 14.41 9.88
CA LYS A 34 2.23 14.49 8.82
C LYS A 34 2.07 15.96 8.50
N LYS A 35 3.04 16.48 7.75
CA LYS A 35 2.98 17.79 7.08
C LYS A 35 1.60 17.91 6.47
N ASP A 36 0.88 18.97 6.81
CA ASP A 36 -0.50 19.26 6.41
C ASP A 36 -0.72 18.98 4.92
N ALA A 37 -1.04 17.72 4.62
CA ALA A 37 -1.31 17.29 3.28
C ALA A 37 -2.77 17.63 3.08
N THR A 38 -3.04 18.68 2.29
CA THR A 38 -4.34 18.85 1.64
C THR A 38 -4.81 17.46 1.21
N PRO A 39 -5.96 16.97 1.70
CA PRO A 39 -6.36 15.60 1.45
C PRO A 39 -6.44 15.42 -0.07
N GLY A 40 -5.50 14.63 -0.61
CA GLY A 40 -5.44 14.41 -2.05
C GLY A 40 -6.73 13.75 -2.55
N ARG A 41 -6.95 13.79 -3.86
CA ARG A 41 -8.15 13.23 -4.47
C ARG A 41 -8.14 11.71 -4.36
N LEU A 42 -9.33 11.13 -4.17
CA LEU A 42 -9.54 9.69 -4.25
C LEU A 42 -9.97 9.35 -5.68
N LEU A 43 -9.17 8.56 -6.37
CA LEU A 43 -9.62 7.85 -7.56
C LEU A 43 -10.12 6.47 -7.14
N THR A 44 -11.33 6.12 -7.55
CA THR A 44 -11.96 4.83 -7.28
C THR A 44 -12.72 4.35 -8.50
N GLY A 45 -13.18 3.10 -8.48
CA GLY A 45 -14.09 2.60 -9.50
C GLY A 45 -14.13 1.09 -9.55
N LYS A 46 -14.64 0.57 -10.67
CA LYS A 46 -14.75 -0.87 -10.92
C LYS A 46 -14.06 -1.26 -12.21
N VAL A 47 -13.50 -2.47 -12.24
CA VAL A 47 -13.05 -3.12 -13.48
C VAL A 47 -14.06 -4.18 -13.88
N LEU A 48 -14.68 -3.99 -15.04
CA LEU A 48 -15.78 -4.83 -15.54
C LEU A 48 -15.46 -5.42 -16.91
N ASP A 49 -16.08 -6.54 -17.25
CA ASP A 49 -16.11 -7.06 -18.62
C ASP A 49 -17.26 -6.43 -19.45
N LYS A 50 -17.49 -6.95 -20.65
CA LYS A 50 -18.59 -6.52 -21.54
C LYS A 50 -19.99 -6.89 -21.04
N GLN A 51 -20.11 -7.71 -20.01
CA GLN A 51 -21.34 -8.24 -19.43
C GLN A 51 -21.53 -7.72 -18.01
N ASP A 52 -20.78 -6.67 -17.65
CA ASP A 52 -20.82 -6.03 -16.34
C ASP A 52 -20.38 -6.93 -15.19
N ASN A 53 -19.63 -8.00 -15.46
CA ASN A 53 -19.02 -8.83 -14.42
C ASN A 53 -17.71 -8.21 -13.95
N ALA A 54 -17.44 -8.29 -12.64
CA ALA A 54 -16.17 -7.89 -12.06
C ALA A 54 -14.99 -8.71 -12.63
N VAL A 55 -13.93 -8.02 -13.06
CA VAL A 55 -12.70 -8.67 -13.51
C VAL A 55 -11.72 -8.78 -12.34
N ILE A 56 -11.74 -9.94 -11.70
CA ILE A 56 -10.88 -10.28 -10.55
C ILE A 56 -9.42 -10.40 -11.00
N ASN A 57 -8.48 -10.01 -10.13
CA ASN A 57 -7.03 -10.04 -10.40
C ASN A 57 -6.56 -9.16 -11.57
N ALA A 58 -7.42 -8.27 -12.08
CA ALA A 58 -6.97 -7.23 -12.99
C ALA A 58 -5.98 -6.31 -12.26
N VAL A 59 -4.99 -5.79 -13.00
CA VAL A 59 -4.06 -4.78 -12.48
C VAL A 59 -4.48 -3.44 -13.05
N VAL A 60 -4.81 -2.49 -12.17
CA VAL A 60 -5.08 -1.10 -12.55
C VAL A 60 -3.79 -0.31 -12.45
N TYR A 61 -3.50 0.48 -13.47
CA TYR A 61 -2.35 1.35 -13.60
C TYR A 61 -2.83 2.80 -13.55
N VAL A 62 -2.15 3.62 -12.73
CA VAL A 62 -2.34 5.07 -12.65
C VAL A 62 -1.00 5.74 -12.92
N THR A 63 -0.88 6.42 -14.05
CA THR A 63 0.32 7.13 -14.47
C THR A 63 0.18 8.61 -14.18
N ASP A 64 1.11 9.15 -13.40
CA ASP A 64 1.29 10.59 -13.22
C ASP A 64 1.91 11.18 -14.50
N THR A 65 1.17 12.02 -15.22
CA THR A 65 1.64 12.54 -16.53
C THR A 65 2.80 13.52 -16.42
N ARG A 66 3.03 14.11 -15.24
CA ARG A 66 4.11 15.06 -14.98
C ARG A 66 5.42 14.34 -14.68
N THR A 67 5.38 13.32 -13.83
CA THR A 67 6.57 12.60 -13.34
C THR A 67 6.80 11.26 -14.02
N ARG A 68 5.80 10.75 -14.75
CA ARG A 68 5.75 9.40 -15.32
C ARG A 68 5.83 8.28 -14.26
N ALA A 69 5.64 8.61 -12.98
CA ALA A 69 5.52 7.61 -11.94
C ALA A 69 4.23 6.80 -12.13
N VAL A 70 4.34 5.48 -12.05
CA VAL A 70 3.22 4.55 -12.20
C VAL A 70 2.89 3.94 -10.84
N LYS A 71 1.63 4.01 -10.44
CA LYS A 71 1.08 3.29 -9.30
C LYS A 71 0.19 2.16 -9.81
N THR A 72 0.24 1.01 -9.15
CA THR A 72 -0.58 -0.15 -9.51
C THR A 72 -1.44 -0.63 -8.35
N TYR A 73 -2.56 -1.25 -8.69
CA TYR A 73 -3.47 -1.88 -7.74
C TYR A 73 -4.02 -3.19 -8.31
N ILE A 74 -3.99 -4.26 -7.53
CA ILE A 74 -4.56 -5.56 -7.91
C ILE A 74 -6.01 -5.61 -7.44
N VAL A 75 -6.93 -5.82 -8.38
CA VAL A 75 -8.37 -5.80 -8.15
C VAL A 75 -8.83 -7.05 -7.42
N GLY A 76 -9.61 -6.84 -6.35
CA GLY A 76 -10.20 -7.90 -5.54
C GLY A 76 -11.48 -8.51 -6.15
N PRO A 77 -12.15 -9.41 -5.41
CA PRO A 77 -13.34 -10.12 -5.89
C PRO A 77 -14.55 -9.23 -6.21
N ASP A 78 -14.65 -8.05 -5.60
CA ASP A 78 -15.72 -7.07 -5.82
C ASP A 78 -15.50 -6.23 -7.11
N GLY A 79 -14.35 -6.38 -7.76
CA GLY A 79 -13.98 -5.62 -8.94
C GLY A 79 -13.54 -4.19 -8.63
N ILE A 80 -13.44 -3.79 -7.35
CA ILE A 80 -13.22 -2.40 -6.95
C ILE A 80 -11.73 -2.10 -6.83
N TYR A 81 -11.33 -0.90 -7.25
CA TYR A 81 -10.00 -0.35 -7.02
C TYR A 81 -10.05 1.02 -6.38
N ARG A 82 -8.98 1.40 -5.65
CA ARG A 82 -8.87 2.68 -4.96
C ARG A 82 -7.42 3.19 -4.94
N PHE A 83 -7.24 4.45 -5.32
CA PHE A 83 -5.99 5.20 -5.20
C PHE A 83 -6.25 6.47 -4.38
N PRO A 84 -6.01 6.44 -3.07
CA PRO A 84 -6.16 7.62 -2.22
C PRO A 84 -5.00 8.60 -2.41
N ALA A 85 -5.22 9.84 -1.99
CA ALA A 85 -4.20 10.88 -1.89
C ALA A 85 -3.45 11.18 -3.21
N LEU A 86 -4.18 11.21 -4.33
CA LEU A 86 -3.64 11.71 -5.60
C LEU A 86 -3.55 13.23 -5.59
N ALA A 87 -2.53 13.79 -6.24
CA ALA A 87 -2.35 15.22 -6.30
C ALA A 87 -3.49 15.88 -7.09
N THR A 88 -3.89 17.08 -6.68
CA THR A 88 -4.96 17.85 -7.35
C THR A 88 -4.46 18.51 -8.63
N ASN A 89 -3.19 18.91 -8.66
CA ASN A 89 -2.55 19.66 -9.75
C ASN A 89 -1.86 18.77 -10.80
N VAL A 90 -2.39 17.56 -11.03
CA VAL A 90 -1.81 16.58 -11.96
C VAL A 90 -2.92 15.90 -12.75
N ASP A 91 -2.69 15.75 -14.04
CA ASP A 91 -3.44 14.84 -14.91
C ASP A 91 -2.94 13.41 -14.71
N TYR A 92 -3.87 12.48 -14.48
CA TYR A 92 -3.57 11.06 -14.40
C TYR A 92 -4.17 10.30 -15.57
N GLU A 93 -3.40 9.37 -16.13
CA GLU A 93 -3.88 8.36 -17.06
C GLU A 93 -4.13 7.07 -16.31
N VAL A 94 -5.27 6.43 -16.58
CA VAL A 94 -5.77 5.28 -15.84
C VAL A 94 -6.24 4.20 -16.81
N TYR A 95 -5.74 2.98 -16.66
CA TYR A 95 -6.21 1.82 -17.42
C TYR A 95 -6.07 0.55 -16.59
N ALA A 96 -6.78 -0.51 -16.97
CA ALA A 96 -6.70 -1.81 -16.35
C ALA A 96 -6.19 -2.85 -17.34
N GLN A 97 -5.47 -3.85 -16.85
CA GLN A 97 -5.03 -5.01 -17.63
C GLN A 97 -5.43 -6.31 -16.95
N SER A 98 -5.84 -7.30 -17.74
CA SER A 98 -6.06 -8.67 -17.28
C SER A 98 -5.78 -9.64 -18.42
N ASN A 99 -5.03 -10.71 -18.15
CA ASN A 99 -4.74 -11.78 -19.11
C ASN A 99 -4.24 -11.27 -20.49
N GLY A 100 -3.34 -10.29 -20.48
CA GLY A 100 -2.77 -9.72 -21.71
C GLY A 100 -3.69 -8.76 -22.47
N LYS A 101 -4.90 -8.49 -21.98
CA LYS A 101 -5.86 -7.53 -22.56
C LYS A 101 -5.95 -6.28 -21.68
N SER A 102 -6.14 -5.13 -22.30
CA SER A 102 -6.21 -3.83 -21.62
C SER A 102 -7.57 -3.16 -21.84
N SER A 103 -7.99 -2.33 -20.89
CA SER A 103 -9.06 -1.37 -21.10
C SER A 103 -8.58 -0.19 -21.95
N ASP A 104 -9.53 0.64 -22.39
CA ASP A 104 -9.20 2.00 -22.81
C ASP A 104 -8.51 2.78 -21.68
N THR A 105 -7.66 3.72 -22.05
CA THR A 105 -7.09 4.70 -21.13
C THR A 105 -8.11 5.81 -20.83
N LYS A 106 -8.39 6.03 -19.55
CA LYS A 106 -9.20 7.14 -19.04
C LYS A 106 -8.29 8.21 -18.44
N ARG A 107 -8.75 9.46 -18.44
CA ARG A 107 -7.99 10.58 -17.88
C ARG A 107 -8.74 11.20 -16.71
N MET A 108 -8.03 11.40 -15.60
CA MET A 108 -8.45 12.22 -14.47
C MET A 108 -7.72 13.55 -14.56
N SER A 109 -8.45 14.59 -14.99
CA SER A 109 -7.90 15.92 -15.24
C SER A 109 -7.59 16.67 -13.95
N GLN A 110 -6.52 17.46 -13.91
CA GLN A 110 -6.22 18.40 -12.83
C GLN A 110 -7.25 19.52 -12.70
N PHE A 111 -8.02 19.78 -13.76
CA PHE A 111 -9.09 20.77 -13.77
C PHE A 111 -10.41 20.22 -13.22
N ASP A 112 -10.46 18.93 -12.87
CA ASP A 112 -11.57 18.31 -12.15
C ASP A 112 -11.45 18.60 -10.64
N ASP A 113 -12.43 19.29 -10.09
CA ASP A 113 -12.49 19.74 -8.70
C ASP A 113 -13.09 18.69 -7.75
N ARG A 114 -13.56 17.55 -8.27
CA ARG A 114 -14.13 16.48 -7.46
C ARG A 114 -13.06 15.87 -6.54
N LYS A 115 -13.40 15.78 -5.25
CA LYS A 115 -12.57 15.09 -4.24
C LYS A 115 -12.53 13.58 -4.45
N VAL A 116 -13.60 13.02 -5.01
CA VAL A 116 -13.73 11.60 -5.35
C VAL A 116 -14.07 11.51 -6.83
N VAL A 117 -13.21 10.86 -7.59
CA VAL A 117 -13.39 10.59 -9.01
C VAL A 117 -13.64 9.09 -9.17
N ASP A 118 -14.83 8.74 -9.66
CA ASP A 118 -15.20 7.37 -9.96
C ASP A 118 -15.03 7.10 -11.47
N ILE A 119 -14.28 6.06 -11.83
CA ILE A 119 -14.03 5.66 -13.22
C ILE A 119 -14.27 4.15 -13.36
N VAL A 120 -15.15 3.76 -14.28
CA VAL A 120 -15.31 2.35 -14.65
C VAL A 120 -14.36 2.02 -15.80
N LEU A 121 -13.56 0.98 -15.64
CA LEU A 121 -12.64 0.46 -16.64
C LEU A 121 -13.21 -0.83 -17.21
N ARG A 122 -13.39 -0.89 -18.54
CA ARG A 122 -13.94 -2.07 -19.22
C ARG A 122 -12.85 -2.82 -19.96
N ILE A 123 -12.71 -4.11 -19.71
CA ILE A 123 -11.78 -4.99 -20.41
C ILE A 123 -12.58 -5.97 -21.28
N ASP A 124 -12.16 -6.13 -22.53
CA ASP A 124 -12.75 -7.12 -23.42
C ASP A 124 -12.19 -8.53 -23.14
N THR A 125 -12.69 -9.21 -22.11
CA THR A 125 -12.09 -10.48 -21.67
C THR A 125 -12.35 -11.67 -22.62
N ARG A 126 -13.30 -11.58 -23.56
CA ARG A 126 -13.61 -12.65 -24.53
C ARG A 126 -12.81 -12.54 -25.83
#